data_AF-Q2GA58-F1
#
_entry.id   AF-Q2GA58-F1
#
_cell.length_a   1.000
_cell.length_b   1.000
_cell.length_c   1.000
_cell.angle_alpha   90.00
_cell.angle_beta   90.00
_cell.angle_gamma   90.00
#
_symmetry.space_group_name_H-M   'P 1'
#
loop_
_entity.id
_entity.type
_entity.pdbx_description
1 polymer ?
#
loop_
_entity_poly.entity_id
_entity_poly.type
_entity_poly.pdbx_seq_one_letter_code
_entity_poly.pdbx_strand_id
1 'polypeptide(L)'
;MVATNRARDQQPQELSGVVVGWKHRTFSENIHLTVQSTTKGKPTPEAVDTHHLLMTRNQAFLLANYLLQLTGQEDSMPRRRSFLSRFFT
;
A
#
# COMPACT_ATOMS: atom_id res chain seq x y z
N MET A 1 -31.72 -33.48 -1.18
CA MET A 1 -31.82 -32.14 -1.81
C MET A 1 -30.55 -31.38 -1.46
N VAL A 2 -29.91 -30.78 -2.46
CA VAL A 2 -28.49 -30.44 -2.50
C VAL A 2 -28.14 -29.29 -1.54
N ALA A 3 -27.23 -29.56 -0.61
CA ALA A 3 -26.49 -28.52 0.09
C ALA A 3 -25.40 -27.99 -0.85
N THR A 4 -25.63 -26.86 -1.52
CA THR A 4 -24.57 -26.20 -2.30
C THR A 4 -23.63 -25.46 -1.36
N ASN A 5 -22.60 -26.20 -0.95
CA ASN A 5 -21.38 -25.74 -0.31
C ASN A 5 -20.73 -24.64 -1.17
N ARG A 6 -20.91 -23.36 -0.83
CA ARG A 6 -20.09 -22.26 -1.38
C ARG A 6 -18.90 -22.03 -0.47
N ALA A 7 -18.01 -23.01 -0.42
CA ALA A 7 -16.61 -22.75 -0.14
C ALA A 7 -16.08 -21.99 -1.37
N ARG A 8 -16.28 -20.65 -1.39
CA ARG A 8 -15.55 -19.80 -2.32
C ARG A 8 -14.11 -19.83 -1.88
N ASP A 9 -13.28 -20.37 -2.74
CA ASP A 9 -11.83 -20.49 -2.64
C ASP A 9 -11.22 -19.34 -1.85
N GLN A 10 -10.80 -19.63 -0.62
CA GLN A 10 -9.95 -18.74 0.18
C GLN A 10 -8.49 -18.91 -0.26
N GLN A 11 -8.23 -18.88 -1.57
CA GLN A 11 -6.87 -18.65 -2.02
C GLN A 11 -6.54 -17.21 -1.63
N PRO A 12 -5.39 -16.94 -0.98
CA PRO A 12 -4.94 -15.57 -0.76
C PRO A 12 -4.95 -14.88 -2.13
N GLN A 13 -5.87 -13.94 -2.32
CA GLN A 13 -5.98 -13.23 -3.58
C GLN A 13 -4.69 -12.43 -3.70
N GLU A 14 -3.73 -12.95 -4.47
CA GLU A 14 -2.51 -12.22 -4.77
C GLU A 14 -2.91 -10.86 -5.35
N LEU A 15 -2.23 -9.80 -4.90
CA LEU A 15 -2.45 -8.42 -5.34
C LEU A 15 -1.94 -8.23 -6.78
N SER A 16 -2.43 -9.05 -7.70
CA SER A 16 -2.05 -9.11 -9.09
C SER A 16 -2.98 -8.20 -9.86
N GLY A 17 -2.52 -6.99 -10.19
CA GLY A 17 -3.32 -6.01 -10.92
C GLY A 17 -2.64 -4.64 -10.99
N VAL A 18 -3.15 -3.78 -11.85
CA VAL A 18 -2.69 -2.39 -11.97
C VAL A 18 -3.42 -1.54 -10.92
N VAL A 19 -2.65 -0.80 -10.11
CA VAL A 19 -3.22 0.16 -9.15
C VAL A 19 -3.87 1.31 -9.93
N VAL A 20 -5.17 1.49 -9.72
CA VAL A 20 -5.96 2.56 -10.35
C VAL A 20 -6.24 3.72 -9.40
N GLY A 21 -6.10 3.49 -8.10
CA GLY A 21 -6.33 4.51 -7.10
C GLY A 21 -5.84 4.11 -5.72
N TRP A 22 -5.57 5.11 -4.91
CA TRP A 22 -5.31 4.94 -3.48
C TRP A 22 -5.87 6.11 -2.68
N LYS A 23 -6.10 5.87 -1.40
CA LYS A 23 -6.36 6.93 -0.42
C LYS A 23 -5.91 6.48 0.95
N HIS A 24 -5.55 7.40 1.81
CA HIS A 24 -5.22 7.10 3.20
C HIS A 24 -6.12 7.88 4.15
N ARG A 25 -6.29 7.33 5.35
CA ARG A 25 -6.85 8.05 6.50
C ARG A 25 -5.97 7.75 7.71
N THR A 26 -5.68 8.77 8.50
CA THR A 26 -5.02 8.59 9.79
C THR A 26 -6.07 8.25 10.84
N PHE A 27 -5.76 7.29 11.72
CA PHE A 27 -6.61 6.89 12.82
C PHE A 27 -5.75 6.73 14.07
N SER A 28 -5.75 7.73 14.94
CA SER A 28 -4.86 7.79 16.11
C SER A 28 -3.38 7.59 15.68
N GLU A 29 -2.74 6.50 16.10
CA GLU A 29 -1.37 6.14 15.75
C GLU A 29 -1.22 5.23 14.52
N ASN A 30 -2.34 4.92 13.87
CA ASN A 30 -2.39 4.03 12.74
C ASN A 30 -2.74 4.77 11.44
N ILE A 31 -2.40 4.15 10.32
CA ILE A 31 -2.70 4.63 8.97
C ILE A 31 -3.53 3.56 8.27
N HIS A 32 -4.75 3.92 7.88
CA HIS A 32 -5.57 3.07 7.04
C HIS A 32 -5.33 3.46 5.58
N LEU A 33 -4.66 2.59 4.82
CA LEU A 33 -4.44 2.73 3.39
C LEU A 33 -5.47 1.89 2.63
N THR A 34 -6.21 2.52 1.73
CA THR A 34 -7.11 1.84 0.78
C THR A 34 -6.45 1.86 -0.59
N VAL A 35 -6.23 0.69 -1.18
CA VAL A 35 -5.67 0.52 -2.53
C VAL A 35 -6.73 -0.09 -3.43
N GLN A 36 -6.91 0.48 -4.61
CA GLN A 36 -7.82 0.00 -5.63
C GLN A 36 -7.03 -0.51 -6.82
N SER A 37 -7.30 -1.75 -7.24
CA SER A 37 -6.59 -2.42 -8.33
C SER A 37 -7.56 -3.05 -9.32
N THR A 38 -7.13 -3.21 -10.57
CA THR A 38 -7.87 -3.93 -11.62
C THR A 38 -6.93 -4.87 -12.37
N THR A 39 -7.42 -6.05 -12.70
CA THR A 39 -6.77 -6.96 -13.67
C THR A 39 -7.25 -6.71 -15.11
N LYS A 40 -8.35 -5.96 -15.28
CA LYS A 40 -8.97 -5.69 -16.58
C LYS A 40 -8.47 -4.35 -17.15
N GLY A 41 -8.15 -4.35 -18.44
CA GLY A 41 -7.70 -3.15 -19.17
C GLY A 41 -8.76 -2.05 -19.30
N LYS A 42 -10.04 -2.36 -19.08
CA LYS A 42 -11.12 -1.37 -18.90
C LYS A 42 -11.75 -1.57 -17.51
N PRO A 43 -11.44 -0.72 -16.53
CA PRO A 43 -12.02 -0.83 -15.20
C PRO A 43 -13.50 -0.46 -15.25
N THR A 44 -14.36 -1.46 -15.06
CA THR A 44 -15.75 -1.23 -14.63
C THR A 44 -15.79 -1.17 -13.11
N PRO A 45 -16.74 -0.46 -12.47
CA PRO A 45 -16.81 -0.38 -11.01
C PRO A 45 -16.83 -1.74 -10.30
N GLU A 46 -17.43 -2.75 -10.94
CA GLU A 46 -17.52 -4.12 -10.44
C GLU A 46 -16.23 -4.94 -10.60
N ALA A 47 -15.27 -4.45 -11.39
CA ALA A 47 -14.00 -5.11 -11.65
C ALA A 47 -12.82 -4.48 -10.87
N VAL A 48 -13.11 -3.59 -9.93
CA VAL A 48 -12.11 -2.95 -9.08
C VAL A 48 -12.03 -3.67 -7.74
N ASP A 49 -10.93 -4.35 -7.51
CA ASP A 49 -10.61 -4.94 -6.21
C ASP A 49 -10.16 -3.82 -5.25
N THR A 50 -10.73 -3.81 -4.04
CA THR A 50 -10.40 -2.82 -3.00
C THR A 50 -9.75 -3.50 -1.82
N HIS A 51 -8.54 -3.07 -1.49
CA HIS A 51 -7.72 -3.62 -0.42
C HIS A 51 -7.56 -2.60 0.72
N HIS A 52 -7.78 -3.06 1.94
CA HIS A 52 -7.70 -2.26 3.16
C HIS A 52 -6.50 -2.71 3.99
N LEU A 53 -5.50 -1.84 4.10
CA LEU A 53 -4.27 -2.10 4.85
C LEU A 53 -4.26 -1.22 6.09
N LEU A 54 -4.30 -1.84 7.28
CA LEU A 54 -4.15 -1.13 8.54
C LEU A 54 -2.69 -1.16 9.00
N MET A 55 -2.12 0.04 8.93
CA MET A 55 -0.79 0.50 9.24
C MET A 55 -0.45 0.93 10.66
N THR A 56 0.69 0.62 11.25
CA THR A 56 1.32 1.64 12.14
C THR A 56 2.02 2.72 11.30
N ARG A 57 2.32 3.88 11.90
CA ARG A 57 3.14 4.92 11.25
C ARG A 57 4.50 4.40 10.77
N ASN A 58 5.16 3.57 11.56
CA ASN A 58 6.46 2.99 11.20
C ASN A 58 6.35 2.02 10.02
N GLN A 59 5.31 1.18 10.00
CA GLN A 59 5.05 0.28 8.87
C GLN A 59 4.73 1.06 7.59
N ALA A 60 3.97 2.14 7.68
CA ALA A 60 3.72 3.03 6.54
C ALA A 60 5.01 3.68 6.02
N PHE A 61 5.89 4.09 6.92
CA PHE A 61 7.18 4.66 6.56
C PHE A 61 8.06 3.64 5.82
N LEU A 62 8.13 2.40 6.32
CA LEU A 62 8.87 1.32 5.65
C LEU A 62 8.29 1.01 4.26
N LEU A 63 6.96 0.93 4.14
CA LEU A 63 6.30 0.73 2.86
C LEU A 63 6.61 1.87 1.88
N ALA A 64 6.53 3.12 2.31
CA ALA A 64 6.83 4.27 1.47
C ALA A 64 8.27 4.24 0.96
N ASN A 65 9.24 3.92 1.84
CA ASN A 65 10.64 3.80 1.45
C ASN A 65 10.85 2.66 0.45
N TYR A 66 10.25 1.49 0.70
CA TYR A 66 10.34 0.37 -0.23
C TYR A 66 9.81 0.73 -1.63
N LEU A 67 8.65 1.37 -1.69
CA LEU A 67 8.08 1.82 -2.96
C LEU A 67 8.97 2.86 -3.65
N LEU A 68 9.54 3.81 -2.90
CA LEU A 68 10.47 4.80 -3.45
C LEU A 68 11.72 4.14 -4.03
N GLN A 69 12.32 3.18 -3.32
CA GLN A 69 13.49 2.44 -3.80
C GLN A 69 13.20 1.69 -5.11
N LEU A 70 12.04 1.05 -5.22
CA LEU A 70 11.62 0.36 -6.44
C LEU A 70 11.47 1.29 -7.66
N THR A 71 11.20 2.58 -7.45
CA THR A 71 11.12 3.56 -8.56
C THR A 71 12.49 3.98 -9.10
N GLY A 72 13.60 3.56 -8.48
CA GLY A 72 14.95 4.00 -8.85
C GLY A 72 15.21 5.47 -8.54
N GLN A 73 14.35 6.12 -7.74
CA GLN A 73 14.46 7.54 -7.35
C GLN A 73 15.38 7.77 -6.13
N GLU A 74 16.28 6.83 -5.81
CA GLU A 74 17.10 6.83 -4.58
C GLU A 74 17.89 8.15 -4.34
N ASP A 75 18.19 8.93 -5.38
CA ASP A 75 19.10 10.07 -5.29
C ASP A 75 18.45 11.43 -4.96
N SER A 76 17.12 11.52 -4.80
CA SER A 76 16.46 12.84 -4.75
C SER A 76 15.81 13.23 -3.42
N MET A 77 15.71 12.34 -2.43
CA MET A 77 15.29 12.77 -1.09
C MET A 77 16.46 13.45 -0.38
N PRO A 78 16.41 14.76 -0.11
CA PRO A 78 17.44 15.39 0.70
C PRO A 78 17.38 14.73 2.08
N ARG A 79 18.38 13.88 2.39
CA ARG A 79 18.66 13.45 3.76
C ARG A 79 18.63 14.73 4.58
N ARG A 80 17.65 14.89 5.47
CA ARG A 80 17.64 16.00 6.42
C ARG A 80 18.99 15.93 7.14
N ARG A 81 19.92 16.80 6.75
CA ARG A 81 21.22 16.93 7.42
C ARG A 81 20.89 17.19 8.88
N SER A 82 21.12 16.17 9.70
CA SER A 82 20.94 16.27 11.13
C SER A 82 21.84 17.38 11.62
N PHE A 83 21.25 18.42 12.22
CA PHE A 83 21.93 19.57 12.82
C PHE A 83 22.91 19.19 13.95
N LEU A 84 23.01 17.90 14.28
CA LEU A 84 23.93 17.34 15.28
C LEU A 84 25.38 17.22 14.80
N SER A 85 25.67 17.42 13.50
CA SER A 85 27.06 17.42 13.01
C SER A 85 27.84 18.71 13.33
N ARG A 86 27.23 19.67 14.04
CA ARG A 86 27.84 20.99 14.35
C ARG A 86 28.30 21.16 15.79
N PHE A 87 28.20 20.11 16.63
CA PHE A 87 28.59 20.15 18.04
C PHE A 87 29.82 19.29 18.38
N PHE A 88 30.49 18.71 17.39
CA PHE A 88 31.69 17.88 17.59
C PHE A 88 32.90 18.32 16.75
N THR A 89 33.09 19.63 16.56
CA THR A 89 34.37 20.21 16.12
C THR A 89 34.68 21.41 16.99
#